data_AF-A0A2N3AZP5-F1
#
_entry.id   AF-A0A2N3AZP5-F1
#
_cell.length_a   1.000
_cell.length_b   1.000
_cell.length_c   1.000
_cell.angle_alpha   90.00
_cell.angle_beta   90.00
_cell.angle_gamma   90.00
#
_symmetry.space_group_name_H-M   'P 1'
#
loop_
_entity.id
_entity.type
_entity.pdbx_description
1 polymer ?
#
loop_
_entity_poly.entity_id
_entity_poly.type
_entity_poly.pdbx_seq_one_letter_code
_entity_poly.pdbx_strand_id
1 'polypeptide(L)'
;MIARIAWFGTLAALALITTFVQIDRQTATTSALASAVPGPLRSSAQAVVAARAIEGSDPALALEEAQRLVRRRPIPAENLTLLAVAQTKAGLIEEAGVTIQIAGQRGWREPVAQETVLRLALAAGDEAEAARRYAALFLKASTPDTLLQELGPAVLGEADGAGQRTLIDIVSGTDRWNDTFLRRGMRVLPPSTFSEIAGAAIGRGARFDCGVIAQTINALQRSDEQAAARLKIASEGQCP
;
A
#
# COMPACT_ATOMS: atom_id res chain seq x y z
N MET A 1 47.03 -20.98 -30.58
CA MET A 1 46.31 -19.70 -30.82
C MET A 1 44.80 -19.85 -30.61
N ILE A 2 44.15 -20.88 -31.17
CA ILE A 2 42.70 -21.13 -31.06
C ILE A 2 42.21 -21.13 -29.60
N ALA A 3 42.88 -21.84 -28.69
CA ALA A 3 42.49 -21.89 -27.27
C ALA A 3 42.49 -20.51 -26.58
N ARG A 4 43.42 -19.61 -26.92
CA ARG A 4 43.47 -18.26 -26.37
C ARG A 4 42.31 -17.40 -26.89
N ILE A 5 42.00 -17.51 -28.18
CA ILE A 5 40.86 -16.81 -28.79
C ILE A 5 39.55 -17.27 -28.16
N ALA A 6 39.35 -18.58 -28.02
CA ALA A 6 38.16 -19.14 -27.37
C ALA A 6 38.02 -18.65 -25.92
N TRP A 7 39.12 -18.62 -25.15
CA TRP A 7 39.14 -18.11 -23.78
C TRP A 7 38.72 -16.64 -23.69
N PHE A 8 39.36 -15.76 -24.44
CA PHE A 8 39.02 -14.34 -24.45
C PHE A 8 37.61 -14.08 -24.98
N GLY A 9 37.15 -14.85 -25.98
CA GLY A 9 35.77 -14.80 -26.47
C GLY A 9 34.76 -15.14 -25.37
N THR A 10 35.05 -16.18 -24.58
CA THR A 10 34.19 -16.60 -23.46
C THR A 10 34.16 -15.52 -22.36
N LEU A 11 35.31 -14.96 -21.99
CA LEU A 11 35.40 -13.87 -21.01
C LEU A 11 34.63 -12.62 -21.48
N ALA A 12 34.75 -12.26 -22.76
CA ALA A 12 34.01 -11.13 -23.32
C ALA A 12 32.49 -11.37 -23.28
N ALA A 13 32.04 -12.58 -23.64
CA ALA A 13 30.62 -12.93 -23.56
C ALA A 13 30.09 -12.86 -22.11
N LEU A 14 30.84 -13.39 -21.14
CA LEU A 14 30.46 -13.34 -19.73
C LEU A 14 30.42 -11.90 -19.20
N ALA A 15 31.40 -11.06 -19.57
CA ALA A 15 31.43 -9.66 -19.20
C ALA A 15 30.20 -8.91 -19.74
N LEU A 16 29.81 -9.17 -20.99
CA LEU A 16 28.63 -8.59 -21.62
C LEU A 16 27.33 -9.01 -20.92
N ILE A 17 27.15 -10.31 -20.64
CA ILE A 17 25.98 -10.81 -19.91
C ILE A 17 25.91 -10.18 -18.52
N THR A 18 27.02 -10.15 -17.80
CA THR A 18 27.10 -9.58 -16.44
C THR A 18 26.75 -8.10 -16.46
N THR A 19 27.22 -7.36 -17.46
CA THR A 19 26.91 -5.93 -17.62
C THR A 19 25.40 -5.72 -17.77
N PHE A 20 24.72 -6.49 -18.63
CA PHE A 20 23.27 -6.37 -18.80
C PHE A 20 22.48 -6.79 -17.56
N VAL A 21 22.95 -7.78 -16.80
CA VAL A 21 22.32 -8.15 -15.51
C VAL A 21 22.45 -7.02 -14.49
N GLN A 22 23.61 -6.33 -14.45
CA GLN A 22 23.79 -5.18 -13.57
C GLN A 22 22.92 -3.99 -14.00
N ILE A 23 22.83 -3.73 -15.31
CA ILE A 23 21.92 -2.71 -15.86
C ILE A 23 20.46 -3.06 -15.52
N ASP A 24 20.05 -4.32 -15.67
CA ASP A 24 18.72 -4.78 -15.29
C ASP A 24 18.44 -4.50 -13.81
N ARG A 25 19.34 -4.87 -12.90
CA ARG A 25 19.18 -4.58 -11.47
C ARG A 25 19.11 -3.08 -11.18
N GLN A 26 19.92 -2.28 -11.87
CA GLN A 26 19.92 -0.82 -11.72
C GLN A 26 18.60 -0.19 -12.16
N THR A 27 17.80 -0.84 -13.02
CA THR A 27 16.47 -0.29 -13.39
C THR A 27 15.51 -0.12 -12.23
N ALA A 28 15.71 -0.84 -11.12
CA ALA A 28 14.92 -0.70 -9.91
C ALA A 28 15.01 0.71 -9.28
N THR A 29 16.13 1.41 -9.50
CA THR A 29 16.36 2.78 -9.04
C THR A 29 16.43 3.78 -10.20
N THR A 30 16.78 3.33 -11.41
CA THR A 30 16.94 4.17 -12.61
C THR A 30 16.10 3.61 -13.78
N SER A 31 14.81 3.94 -13.80
CA SER A 31 13.85 3.41 -14.78
C SER A 31 14.22 3.70 -16.25
N ALA A 32 14.96 4.77 -16.53
CA ALA A 32 15.42 5.13 -17.87
C ALA A 32 16.25 4.02 -18.55
N LEU A 33 16.94 3.18 -17.78
CA LEU A 33 17.80 2.11 -18.31
C LEU A 33 17.03 0.89 -18.86
N ALA A 34 15.72 0.80 -18.65
CA ALA A 34 14.94 -0.39 -19.03
C ALA A 34 14.97 -0.72 -20.53
N SER A 35 15.08 0.29 -21.40
CA SER A 35 15.19 0.08 -22.86
C SER A 35 16.53 -0.51 -23.29
N ALA A 36 17.60 -0.31 -22.50
CA ALA A 36 18.94 -0.81 -22.79
C ALA A 36 19.10 -2.32 -22.47
N VAL A 37 18.19 -2.91 -21.71
CA VAL A 37 18.24 -4.32 -21.32
C VAL A 37 17.61 -5.19 -22.41
N PRO A 38 18.33 -6.18 -22.99
CA PRO A 38 17.76 -7.12 -23.95
C PRO A 38 16.61 -7.94 -23.37
N GLY A 39 15.57 -8.19 -24.16
CA GLY A 39 14.35 -8.90 -23.74
C GLY A 39 14.58 -10.17 -22.91
N PRO A 40 15.47 -11.10 -23.30
CA PRO A 40 15.76 -12.30 -22.52
C PRO A 40 16.37 -12.05 -21.13
N LEU A 41 17.05 -10.90 -20.94
CA LEU A 41 17.75 -10.55 -19.70
C LEU A 41 16.94 -9.63 -18.77
N ARG A 42 15.73 -9.19 -19.19
CA ARG A 42 14.87 -8.31 -18.38
C ARG A 42 14.26 -9.07 -17.20
N SER A 43 14.67 -8.76 -15.97
CA SER A 43 14.02 -9.25 -14.76
C SER A 43 13.38 -8.09 -14.01
N SER A 44 14.18 -7.13 -13.57
CA SER A 44 13.69 -5.90 -12.92
C SER A 44 13.22 -4.88 -13.95
N ALA A 45 13.88 -4.80 -15.11
CA ALA A 45 13.49 -3.92 -16.20
C ALA A 45 12.10 -4.25 -16.75
N GLN A 46 11.67 -5.51 -16.64
CA GLN A 46 10.37 -5.96 -17.12
C GLN A 46 9.20 -5.24 -16.42
N ALA A 47 9.35 -4.87 -15.14
CA ALA A 47 8.32 -4.13 -14.41
C ALA A 47 8.14 -2.72 -14.99
N VAL A 48 9.25 -2.05 -15.33
CA VAL A 48 9.23 -0.72 -15.97
C VAL A 48 8.65 -0.81 -17.39
N VAL A 49 8.99 -1.85 -18.14
CA VAL A 49 8.44 -2.08 -19.50
C VAL A 49 6.94 -2.30 -19.43
N ALA A 50 6.46 -3.15 -18.51
CA ALA A 50 5.03 -3.39 -18.33
C ALA A 50 4.28 -2.12 -17.90
N ALA A 51 4.84 -1.36 -16.94
CA ALA A 51 4.25 -0.09 -16.51
C ALA A 51 4.13 0.93 -17.66
N ARG A 52 5.18 1.08 -18.49
CA ARG A 52 5.13 1.96 -19.66
C ARG A 52 4.14 1.48 -20.72
N ALA A 53 4.04 0.17 -20.94
CA ALA A 53 3.05 -0.38 -21.86
C ALA A 53 1.62 -0.11 -21.35
N ILE A 54 1.40 -0.20 -20.03
CA ILE A 54 0.15 0.18 -19.37
C ILE A 54 -0.11 1.69 -19.50
N GLU A 55 0.88 2.57 -19.47
CA GLU A 55 0.68 4.01 -19.72
C GLU A 55 0.33 4.32 -21.18
N GLY A 56 0.73 3.43 -22.11
CA GLY A 56 0.45 3.55 -23.54
C GLY A 56 -1.01 3.31 -23.94
N SER A 57 -1.25 3.43 -25.25
CA SER A 57 -2.58 3.31 -25.88
C SER A 57 -2.90 1.91 -26.40
N ASP A 58 -1.97 0.95 -26.36
CA ASP A 58 -2.16 -0.42 -26.85
C ASP A 58 -2.46 -1.39 -25.69
N PRO A 59 -3.72 -1.79 -25.48
CA PRO A 59 -4.08 -2.69 -24.39
C PRO A 59 -3.52 -4.11 -24.54
N ALA A 60 -3.32 -4.57 -25.78
CA ALA A 60 -2.82 -5.92 -26.04
C ALA A 60 -1.34 -6.00 -25.64
N LEU A 61 -0.56 -4.98 -26.00
CA LEU A 61 0.84 -4.88 -25.58
C LEU A 61 0.97 -4.75 -24.05
N ALA A 62 0.13 -3.93 -23.42
CA ALA A 62 0.11 -3.80 -21.95
C ALA A 62 -0.14 -5.14 -21.26
N LEU A 63 -1.13 -5.90 -21.73
CA LEU A 63 -1.47 -7.21 -21.20
C LEU A 63 -0.33 -8.22 -21.41
N GLU A 64 0.27 -8.26 -22.60
CA GLU A 64 1.37 -9.17 -22.90
C GLU A 64 2.59 -8.93 -22.00
N GLU A 65 3.00 -7.67 -21.83
CA GLU A 65 4.17 -7.30 -21.02
C GLU A 65 3.93 -7.56 -19.52
N ALA A 66 2.72 -7.31 -19.03
CA ALA A 66 2.35 -7.61 -17.65
C ALA A 66 2.27 -9.13 -17.38
N GLN A 67 1.72 -9.92 -18.30
CA GLN A 67 1.77 -11.39 -18.21
C GLN A 67 3.21 -11.91 -18.23
N ARG A 68 4.07 -11.34 -19.09
CA ARG A 68 5.50 -11.69 -19.13
C ARG A 68 6.19 -11.36 -17.81
N LEU A 69 5.87 -10.22 -17.20
CA LEU A 69 6.36 -9.85 -15.86
C LEU A 69 5.98 -10.89 -14.81
N VAL A 70 4.69 -11.23 -14.71
CA VAL A 70 4.20 -12.20 -13.70
C VAL A 70 4.80 -13.58 -13.92
N ARG A 71 4.93 -14.05 -15.17
CA ARG A 71 5.59 -15.34 -15.47
C ARG A 71 7.05 -15.39 -15.01
N ARG A 72 7.77 -14.27 -15.12
CA ARG A 72 9.18 -14.18 -14.69
C ARG A 72 9.31 -13.99 -13.17
N ARG A 73 8.40 -13.23 -12.58
CA ARG A 73 8.44 -12.83 -11.16
C ARG A 73 7.03 -12.91 -10.57
N PRO A 74 6.54 -14.12 -10.26
CA PRO A 74 5.16 -14.29 -9.81
C PRO A 74 4.93 -13.89 -8.36
N ILE A 75 5.99 -13.59 -7.58
CA ILE A 75 5.91 -13.39 -6.13
C ILE A 75 5.46 -11.97 -5.71
N PRO A 76 6.00 -10.86 -6.28
CA PRO A 76 5.62 -9.52 -5.84
C PRO A 76 4.14 -9.20 -6.15
N ALA A 77 3.44 -8.59 -5.18
CA ALA A 77 2.04 -8.19 -5.34
C ALA A 77 1.90 -7.06 -6.36
N GLU A 78 2.89 -6.16 -6.43
CA GLU A 78 2.99 -5.05 -7.37
C GLU A 78 2.87 -5.55 -8.83
N ASN A 79 3.45 -6.72 -9.12
CA ASN A 79 3.39 -7.30 -10.47
C ASN A 79 1.97 -7.79 -10.80
N LEU A 80 1.25 -8.32 -9.81
CA LEU A 80 -0.16 -8.71 -9.97
C LEU A 80 -1.05 -7.49 -10.12
N THR A 81 -0.77 -6.40 -9.39
CA THR A 81 -1.46 -5.11 -9.59
C THR A 81 -1.27 -4.60 -11.02
N LEU A 82 -0.05 -4.62 -11.56
CA LEU A 82 0.19 -4.25 -12.97
C LEU A 82 -0.58 -5.15 -13.94
N LEU A 83 -0.64 -6.46 -13.68
CA LEU A 83 -1.44 -7.39 -14.49
C LEU A 83 -2.94 -7.06 -14.42
N ALA A 84 -3.49 -6.79 -13.23
CA ALA A 84 -4.89 -6.41 -13.08
C ALA A 84 -5.21 -5.12 -13.84
N VAL A 85 -4.35 -4.10 -13.77
CA VAL A 85 -4.53 -2.86 -14.53
C VAL A 85 -4.50 -3.13 -16.05
N ALA A 86 -3.57 -3.97 -16.51
CA ALA A 86 -3.47 -4.34 -17.91
C ALA A 86 -4.68 -5.16 -18.40
N GLN A 87 -5.20 -6.07 -17.58
CA GLN A 87 -6.43 -6.83 -17.84
C GLN A 87 -7.63 -5.89 -17.95
N THR A 88 -7.78 -4.93 -17.03
CA THR A 88 -8.83 -3.91 -17.09
C THR A 88 -8.76 -3.12 -18.40
N LYS A 89 -7.55 -2.67 -18.79
CA LYS A 89 -7.36 -1.97 -20.08
C LYS A 89 -7.74 -2.83 -21.28
N ALA A 90 -7.51 -4.13 -21.22
CA ALA A 90 -7.87 -5.08 -22.26
C ALA A 90 -9.35 -5.53 -22.24
N GLY A 91 -10.17 -5.00 -21.32
CA GLY A 91 -11.59 -5.36 -21.17
C GLY A 91 -11.84 -6.67 -20.41
N LEU A 92 -10.81 -7.23 -19.77
CA LEU A 92 -10.87 -8.48 -18.99
C LEU A 92 -11.20 -8.17 -17.51
N ILE A 93 -12.40 -7.62 -17.27
CA ILE A 93 -12.78 -7.04 -15.97
C ILE A 93 -12.89 -8.11 -14.87
N GLU A 94 -13.46 -9.27 -15.19
CA GLU A 94 -13.60 -10.39 -14.25
C GLU A 94 -12.23 -10.92 -13.81
N GLU A 95 -11.33 -11.16 -14.76
CA GLU A 95 -9.96 -11.61 -14.49
C GLU A 95 -9.16 -10.56 -13.72
N ALA A 96 -9.34 -9.27 -14.04
CA ALA A 96 -8.72 -8.18 -13.30
C ALA A 96 -9.19 -8.15 -11.84
N GLY A 97 -10.49 -8.33 -11.60
CA GLY A 97 -11.08 -8.41 -10.25
C GLY A 97 -10.48 -9.54 -9.41
N VAL A 98 -10.35 -10.74 -9.97
CA VAL A 98 -9.69 -11.86 -9.30
C VAL A 98 -8.21 -11.55 -9.04
N THR A 99 -7.51 -11.01 -10.04
CA THR A 99 -6.07 -10.75 -9.95
C THR A 99 -5.74 -9.71 -8.89
N ILE A 100 -6.53 -8.63 -8.79
CA ILE A 100 -6.30 -7.59 -7.78
C ILE A 100 -6.63 -8.07 -6.36
N GLN A 101 -7.62 -8.95 -6.19
CA GLN A 101 -7.88 -9.59 -4.90
C GLN A 101 -6.69 -10.46 -4.45
N ILE A 102 -6.11 -11.25 -5.37
CA ILE A 102 -4.90 -12.03 -5.08
C ILE A 102 -3.73 -11.10 -4.73
N ALA A 103 -3.56 -9.99 -5.45
CA ALA A 103 -2.55 -8.98 -5.14
C ALA A 103 -2.74 -8.43 -3.71
N GLY A 104 -3.97 -8.07 -3.34
CA GLY A 104 -4.33 -7.55 -2.02
C GLY A 104 -4.13 -8.55 -0.88
N GLN A 105 -4.31 -9.84 -1.12
CA GLN A 105 -4.01 -10.91 -0.16
C GLN A 105 -2.50 -11.10 0.03
N ARG A 106 -1.72 -11.00 -1.05
CA ARG A 106 -0.29 -11.28 -1.04
C ARG A 106 0.56 -10.13 -0.50
N GLY A 107 0.18 -8.91 -0.83
CA GLY A 107 0.94 -7.72 -0.52
C GLY A 107 0.11 -6.74 0.28
N TRP A 108 0.07 -6.92 1.61
CA TRP A 108 -0.59 -5.95 2.50
C TRP A 108 0.01 -4.53 2.39
N ARG A 109 1.23 -4.40 1.83
CA ARG A 109 1.95 -3.13 1.67
C ARG A 109 1.80 -2.46 0.29
N GLU A 110 1.06 -3.06 -0.64
CA GLU A 110 0.87 -2.53 -2.00
C GLU A 110 -0.36 -1.61 -2.04
N PRO A 111 -0.20 -0.27 -2.11
CA PRO A 111 -1.31 0.66 -1.88
C PRO A 111 -2.44 0.54 -2.89
N VAL A 112 -2.16 0.32 -4.17
CA VAL A 112 -3.20 0.29 -5.22
C VAL A 112 -4.12 -0.92 -5.02
N ALA A 113 -3.56 -2.08 -4.72
CA ALA A 113 -4.33 -3.27 -4.38
C ALA A 113 -5.12 -3.09 -3.08
N GLN A 114 -4.52 -2.48 -2.03
CA GLN A 114 -5.27 -2.23 -0.80
C GLN A 114 -6.44 -1.26 -1.02
N GLU A 115 -6.25 -0.18 -1.77
CA GLU A 115 -7.33 0.74 -2.12
C GLU A 115 -8.42 0.06 -2.95
N THR A 116 -8.04 -0.70 -3.97
CA THR A 116 -9.01 -1.37 -4.83
C THR A 116 -9.86 -2.38 -4.03
N VAL A 117 -9.21 -3.21 -3.20
CA VAL A 117 -9.90 -4.19 -2.35
C VAL A 117 -10.75 -3.49 -1.28
N LEU A 118 -10.32 -2.35 -0.74
CA LEU A 118 -11.12 -1.53 0.16
C LEU A 118 -12.42 -1.07 -0.53
N ARG A 119 -12.33 -0.50 -1.72
CA ARG A 119 -13.50 -0.01 -2.46
C ARG A 119 -14.45 -1.16 -2.84
N LEU A 120 -13.91 -2.33 -3.19
CA LEU A 120 -14.71 -3.54 -3.40
C LEU A 120 -15.43 -4.00 -2.13
N ALA A 121 -14.75 -3.97 -0.98
CA ALA A 121 -15.34 -4.32 0.30
C ALA A 121 -16.47 -3.35 0.68
N LEU A 122 -16.28 -2.04 0.49
CA LEU A 122 -17.34 -1.04 0.67
C LEU A 122 -18.54 -1.29 -0.25
N ALA A 123 -18.30 -1.58 -1.54
CA ALA A 123 -19.36 -1.89 -2.48
C ALA A 123 -20.14 -3.16 -2.11
N ALA A 124 -19.49 -4.12 -1.44
CA ALA A 124 -20.10 -5.33 -0.92
C ALA A 124 -20.76 -5.17 0.46
N GLY A 125 -20.63 -4.00 1.11
CA GLY A 125 -21.09 -3.77 2.48
C GLY A 125 -20.23 -4.46 3.56
N ASP A 126 -19.04 -4.96 3.21
CA ASP A 126 -18.09 -5.55 4.17
C ASP A 126 -17.20 -4.45 4.78
N GLU A 127 -17.79 -3.68 5.70
CA GLU A 127 -17.09 -2.58 6.38
C GLU A 127 -15.89 -3.06 7.21
N ALA A 128 -15.96 -4.28 7.77
CA ALA A 128 -14.88 -4.84 8.56
C ALA A 128 -13.64 -5.09 7.68
N GLU A 129 -13.84 -5.65 6.48
CA GLU A 129 -12.76 -5.79 5.52
C GLU A 129 -12.27 -4.44 5.01
N ALA A 130 -13.18 -3.50 4.70
CA ALA A 130 -12.81 -2.15 4.30
C ALA A 130 -11.92 -1.47 5.36
N ALA A 131 -12.24 -1.61 6.64
CA ALA A 131 -11.44 -1.10 7.75
C ALA A 131 -10.05 -1.75 7.86
N ARG A 132 -9.93 -3.07 7.64
CA ARG A 132 -8.62 -3.75 7.58
C ARG A 132 -7.74 -3.20 6.45
N ARG A 133 -8.33 -2.95 5.28
CA ARG A 133 -7.61 -2.35 4.13
C ARG A 133 -7.27 -0.89 4.37
N TYR A 134 -8.18 -0.13 4.98
CA TYR A 134 -7.95 1.27 5.37
C TYR A 134 -6.79 1.38 6.35
N ALA A 135 -6.75 0.49 7.34
CA ALA A 135 -5.66 0.36 8.28
C ALA A 135 -4.32 0.09 7.56
N ALA A 136 -4.28 -0.86 6.62
CA ALA A 136 -3.06 -1.14 5.84
C ALA A 136 -2.54 0.11 5.08
N LEU A 137 -3.45 0.87 4.46
CA LEU A 137 -3.14 2.13 3.80
C LEU A 137 -2.65 3.21 4.79
N PHE A 138 -3.28 3.27 5.96
CA PHE A 138 -2.98 4.24 7.02
C PHE A 138 -1.55 4.11 7.55
N LEU A 139 -1.00 2.89 7.65
CA LEU A 139 0.38 2.68 8.09
C LEU A 139 1.44 3.06 7.05
N LYS A 140 1.05 3.17 5.78
CA LYS A 140 2.01 3.39 4.70
C LYS A 140 2.25 4.88 4.53
N ALA A 141 3.47 5.32 4.84
CA ALA A 141 3.88 6.73 4.70
C ALA A 141 3.72 7.30 3.27
N SER A 142 3.81 6.43 2.24
CA SER A 142 3.61 6.84 0.84
C SER A 142 2.15 6.98 0.42
N THR A 143 1.19 6.49 1.22
CA THR A 143 -0.24 6.73 0.96
C THR A 143 -0.52 8.21 1.17
N PRO A 144 -1.17 8.93 0.24
CA PRO A 144 -1.54 10.32 0.44
C PRO A 144 -2.56 10.48 1.58
N ASP A 145 -2.38 11.51 2.41
CA ASP A 145 -3.35 11.83 3.48
C ASP A 145 -4.73 12.19 2.90
N THR A 146 -4.79 12.78 1.70
CA THR A 146 -6.04 13.09 0.99
C THR A 146 -6.86 11.85 0.65
N LEU A 147 -6.20 10.74 0.28
CA LEU A 147 -6.89 9.48 0.01
C LEU A 147 -7.51 8.91 1.28
N LEU A 148 -6.81 9.00 2.42
CA LEU A 148 -7.35 8.56 3.71
C LEU A 148 -8.54 9.42 4.15
N GLN A 149 -8.45 10.74 3.93
CA GLN A 149 -9.57 11.66 4.20
C GLN A 149 -10.80 11.37 3.34
N GLU A 150 -10.60 10.99 2.07
CA GLU A 150 -11.70 10.59 1.17
C GLU A 150 -12.38 9.30 1.64
N LEU A 151 -11.59 8.27 1.98
CA LEU A 151 -12.10 6.94 2.29
C LEU A 151 -12.60 6.82 3.75
N GLY A 152 -12.04 7.61 4.67
CA GLY A 152 -12.33 7.54 6.09
C GLY A 152 -13.82 7.61 6.43
N PRO A 153 -14.59 8.59 5.93
CA PRO A 153 -16.02 8.70 6.19
C PRO A 153 -16.83 7.49 5.72
N ALA A 154 -16.48 6.88 4.59
CA ALA A 154 -17.19 5.70 4.08
C ALA A 154 -16.86 4.44 4.89
N VAL A 155 -15.66 4.35 5.47
CA VAL A 155 -15.21 3.18 6.24
C VAL A 155 -15.58 3.29 7.72
N LEU A 156 -15.61 4.50 8.28
CA LEU A 156 -15.66 4.75 9.73
C LEU A 156 -16.81 5.70 10.12
N GLY A 157 -17.71 6.02 9.20
CA GLY A 157 -18.76 7.02 9.41
C GLY A 157 -19.87 6.57 10.36
N GLU A 158 -20.12 5.27 10.48
CA GLU A 158 -21.09 4.72 11.43
C GLU A 158 -20.43 4.53 12.81
N ALA A 159 -20.94 5.29 13.79
CA ALA A 159 -20.52 5.17 15.17
C ALA A 159 -20.85 3.77 15.72
N ASP A 160 -19.86 3.09 16.30
CA ASP A 160 -19.91 1.67 16.71
C ASP A 160 -20.23 0.68 15.55
N GLY A 161 -20.12 1.15 14.31
CA GLY A 161 -20.23 0.34 13.10
C GLY A 161 -19.15 -0.73 13.01
N ALA A 162 -19.31 -1.68 12.08
CA ALA A 162 -18.36 -2.79 11.94
C ALA A 162 -16.96 -2.28 11.54
N GLY A 163 -16.89 -1.23 10.71
CA GLY A 163 -15.63 -0.60 10.34
C GLY A 163 -14.89 0.05 11.52
N GLN A 164 -15.58 0.86 12.33
CA GLN A 164 -15.00 1.53 13.50
C GLN A 164 -14.53 0.50 14.55
N ARG A 165 -15.36 -0.50 14.87
CA ARG A 165 -15.00 -1.58 15.81
C ARG A 165 -13.75 -2.33 15.37
N THR A 166 -13.66 -2.66 14.07
CA THR A 166 -12.49 -3.32 13.50
C THR A 166 -11.23 -2.47 13.62
N LEU A 167 -11.32 -1.17 13.35
CA LEU A 167 -10.16 -0.29 13.49
C LEU A 167 -9.73 -0.14 14.95
N ILE A 168 -10.68 -0.09 15.89
CA ILE A 168 -10.39 -0.10 17.33
C ILE A 168 -9.65 -1.40 17.71
N ASP A 169 -10.09 -2.56 17.22
CA ASP A 169 -9.40 -3.84 17.46
C ASP A 169 -7.98 -3.85 16.91
N ILE A 170 -7.77 -3.30 15.72
CA ILE A 170 -6.43 -3.20 15.11
C ILE A 170 -5.51 -2.29 15.93
N VAL A 171 -5.99 -1.10 16.31
CA VAL A 171 -5.20 -0.12 17.07
C VAL A 171 -4.90 -0.63 18.47
N SER A 172 -5.86 -1.28 19.14
CA SER A 172 -5.66 -1.85 20.48
C SER A 172 -4.85 -3.14 20.50
N GLY A 173 -4.78 -3.86 19.37
CA GLY A 173 -4.11 -5.16 19.31
C GLY A 173 -2.58 -5.12 19.34
N THR A 174 -1.92 -4.00 18.99
CA THR A 174 -0.46 -3.90 19.03
C THR A 174 0.06 -2.47 19.26
N ASP A 175 1.13 -2.32 20.06
CA ASP A 175 1.71 -1.01 20.38
C ASP A 175 2.31 -0.25 19.18
N ARG A 176 2.60 -0.95 18.08
CA ARG A 176 3.18 -0.35 16.86
C ARG A 176 2.27 0.68 16.20
N TRP A 177 0.98 0.64 16.50
CA TRP A 177 -0.01 1.55 15.94
C TRP A 177 -0.11 2.86 16.67
N ASN A 178 0.09 2.85 17.99
CA ASN A 178 -0.40 3.89 18.90
C ASN A 178 0.11 5.28 18.49
N ASP A 179 1.42 5.37 18.27
CA ASP A 179 2.14 6.56 17.86
C ASP A 179 1.75 7.07 16.46
N THR A 180 1.64 6.14 15.51
CA THR A 180 1.27 6.45 14.12
C THR A 180 -0.19 6.91 14.07
N PHE A 181 -1.05 6.26 14.84
CA PHE A 181 -2.46 6.55 14.93
C PHE A 181 -2.72 7.94 15.50
N LEU A 182 -2.10 8.33 16.62
CA LEU A 182 -2.30 9.68 17.17
C LEU A 182 -1.82 10.77 16.21
N ARG A 183 -0.61 10.62 15.65
CA ARG A 183 -0.02 11.66 14.79
C ARG A 183 -0.73 11.79 13.45
N ARG A 184 -1.06 10.66 12.82
CA ARG A 184 -1.66 10.65 11.48
C ARG A 184 -3.19 10.77 11.56
N GLY A 185 -3.82 10.12 12.52
CA GLY A 185 -5.27 10.05 12.68
C GLY A 185 -5.89 11.42 12.84
N MET A 186 -5.29 12.28 13.67
CA MET A 186 -5.72 13.68 13.83
C MET A 186 -5.71 14.51 12.53
N ARG A 187 -4.91 14.11 11.52
CA ARG A 187 -4.84 14.81 10.22
C ARG A 187 -5.80 14.24 9.18
N VAL A 188 -6.15 12.96 9.28
CA VAL A 188 -6.87 12.25 8.21
C VAL A 188 -8.27 11.78 8.60
N LEU A 189 -8.63 11.85 9.88
CA LEU A 189 -9.95 11.48 10.39
C LEU A 189 -10.70 12.72 10.90
N PRO A 190 -12.04 12.72 10.84
CA PRO A 190 -12.85 13.70 11.56
C PRO A 190 -12.49 13.71 13.06
N PRO A 191 -12.43 14.89 13.72
CA PRO A 191 -12.04 14.98 15.14
C PRO A 191 -12.87 14.08 16.07
N SER A 192 -14.19 14.02 15.87
CA SER A 192 -15.10 13.17 16.63
C SER A 192 -14.74 11.68 16.48
N THR A 193 -14.70 11.17 15.25
CA THR A 193 -14.34 9.76 14.94
C THR A 193 -12.96 9.40 15.49
N PHE A 194 -11.98 10.30 15.35
CA PHE A 194 -10.64 10.12 15.91
C PHE A 194 -10.68 9.96 17.44
N SER A 195 -11.34 10.89 18.14
CA SER A 195 -11.44 10.86 19.61
C SER A 195 -12.14 9.61 20.13
N GLU A 196 -13.17 9.15 19.42
CA GLU A 196 -13.93 7.93 19.77
C GLU A 196 -13.08 6.68 19.60
N ILE A 197 -12.39 6.53 18.47
CA ILE A 197 -11.50 5.38 18.23
C ILE A 197 -10.33 5.39 19.23
N ALA A 198 -9.70 6.55 19.45
CA ALA A 198 -8.60 6.69 20.39
C ALA A 198 -9.06 6.35 21.81
N GLY A 199 -10.18 6.91 22.27
CA GLY A 199 -10.73 6.65 23.59
C GLY A 199 -11.14 5.19 23.79
N ALA A 200 -11.79 4.58 22.79
CA ALA A 200 -12.16 3.17 22.83
C ALA A 200 -10.92 2.25 22.84
N ALA A 201 -9.88 2.60 22.09
CA ALA A 201 -8.62 1.86 22.11
C ALA A 201 -7.94 1.94 23.50
N ILE A 202 -7.90 3.12 24.13
CA ILE A 202 -7.41 3.28 25.51
C ILE A 202 -8.23 2.42 26.48
N GLY A 203 -9.56 2.44 26.36
CA GLY A 203 -10.45 1.59 27.17
C GLY A 203 -10.21 0.08 27.00
N ARG A 204 -9.68 -0.35 25.84
CA ARG A 204 -9.25 -1.74 25.58
C ARG A 204 -7.79 -2.02 25.98
N GLY A 205 -7.11 -1.07 26.63
CA GLY A 205 -5.75 -1.23 27.14
C GLY A 205 -4.64 -0.78 26.20
N ALA A 206 -4.96 -0.11 25.09
CA ALA A 206 -3.94 0.50 24.24
C ALA A 206 -3.17 1.57 25.01
N ARG A 207 -1.84 1.54 24.93
CA ARG A 207 -0.95 2.49 25.62
C ARG A 207 -0.34 3.49 24.65
N PHE A 208 -0.82 4.72 24.70
CA PHE A 208 -0.23 5.82 23.94
C PHE A 208 0.81 6.61 24.75
N ASP A 209 1.76 7.24 24.07
CA ASP A 209 2.69 8.17 24.71
C ASP A 209 1.93 9.40 25.26
N CYS A 210 2.12 9.69 26.55
CA CYS A 210 1.39 10.77 27.23
C CYS A 210 1.76 12.16 26.71
N GLY A 211 3.00 12.36 26.24
CA GLY A 211 3.40 13.61 25.60
C GLY A 211 2.66 13.81 24.28
N VAL A 212 2.53 12.75 23.47
CA VAL A 212 1.77 12.78 22.22
C VAL A 212 0.27 12.96 22.48
N ILE A 213 -0.31 12.30 23.48
CA ILE A 213 -1.72 12.51 23.88
C ILE A 213 -1.95 13.98 24.26
N ALA A 214 -1.13 14.55 25.15
CA ALA A 214 -1.29 15.93 25.60
C ALA A 214 -1.21 16.93 24.43
N GLN A 215 -0.26 16.73 23.51
CA GLN A 215 -0.16 17.54 22.29
C GLN A 215 -1.40 17.39 21.40
N THR A 216 -1.91 16.17 21.26
CA THR A 216 -3.10 15.86 20.46
C THR A 216 -4.36 16.51 21.07
N ILE A 217 -4.55 16.43 22.39
CA ILE A 217 -5.67 17.09 23.09
C ILE A 217 -5.59 18.60 22.88
N ASN A 218 -4.42 19.22 23.06
CA ASN A 218 -4.24 20.66 22.85
C ASN A 218 -4.51 21.09 21.41
N ALA A 219 -4.17 20.25 20.43
CA ALA A 219 -4.49 20.49 19.02
C ALA A 219 -5.99 20.36 18.76
N LEU A 220 -6.65 19.32 19.30
CA LEU A 220 -8.09 19.12 19.20
C LEU A 220 -8.87 20.25 19.87
N GLN A 221 -8.43 20.80 21.01
CA GLN A 221 -9.11 21.92 21.66
C GLN A 221 -9.29 23.14 20.74
N ARG A 222 -8.42 23.30 19.75
CA ARG A 222 -8.51 24.41 18.77
C ARG A 222 -9.48 24.13 17.63
N SER A 223 -9.77 22.88 17.33
CA SER A 223 -10.61 22.47 16.20
C SER A 223 -11.97 21.90 16.62
N ASP A 224 -12.02 21.13 17.71
CA ASP A 224 -13.20 20.48 18.27
C ASP A 224 -13.01 20.25 19.79
N GLU A 225 -13.60 21.14 20.59
CA GLU A 225 -13.52 21.11 22.05
C GLU A 225 -14.15 19.83 22.64
N GLN A 226 -15.22 19.31 22.02
CA GLN A 226 -15.89 18.11 22.52
C GLN A 226 -15.04 16.87 22.30
N ALA A 227 -14.45 16.72 21.10
CA ALA A 227 -13.52 15.64 20.80
C ALA A 227 -12.31 15.67 21.74
N ALA A 228 -11.78 16.86 22.03
CA ALA A 228 -10.69 17.02 22.99
C ALA A 228 -11.07 16.59 24.41
N ALA A 229 -12.25 17.00 24.89
CA ALA A 229 -12.75 16.63 26.22
C ALA A 229 -12.94 15.12 26.36
N ARG A 230 -13.50 14.46 25.34
CA ARG A 230 -13.67 13.00 25.33
C ARG A 230 -12.33 12.27 25.42
N LEU A 231 -11.35 12.67 24.60
CA LEU A 231 -10.03 12.06 24.63
C LEU A 231 -9.33 12.30 25.96
N LYS A 232 -9.47 13.49 26.54
CA LYS A 232 -8.94 13.82 27.87
C LYS A 232 -9.48 12.86 28.92
N ILE A 233 -10.81 12.73 29.04
CA ILE A 233 -11.46 11.82 29.99
C ILE A 233 -10.97 10.38 29.79
N ALA A 234 -10.90 9.90 28.54
CA ALA A 234 -10.41 8.55 28.26
C ALA A 234 -8.95 8.33 28.70
N SER A 235 -8.13 9.37 28.68
CA SER A 235 -6.69 9.28 29.03
C SER A 235 -6.35 9.45 30.51
N GLU A 236 -7.30 9.88 31.36
CA GLU A 236 -7.05 10.19 32.79
C GLU A 236 -6.53 8.98 33.61
N GLY A 237 -6.86 7.75 33.19
CA GLY A 237 -6.32 6.53 33.83
C GLY A 237 -4.94 6.10 33.32
N GLN A 238 -4.48 6.67 32.21
CA GLN A 238 -3.25 6.27 31.54
C GLN A 238 -2.12 7.29 31.70
N CYS A 239 -2.46 8.58 31.80
CA CYS A 239 -1.53 9.69 31.84
C CYS A 239 -1.79 10.59 33.06
N PRO A 240 -0.76 10.83 33.90
CA PRO A 240 -0.89 11.66 35.10
C PRO A 240 -1.01 13.16 34.79
#